data_AF-A0AAE3E0F7-F1
#
_entry.id   AF-A0AAE3E0F7-F1
#
_cell.length_a   1.000
_cell.length_b   1.000
_cell.length_c   1.000
_cell.angle_alpha   90.00
_cell.angle_beta   90.00
_cell.angle_gamma   90.00
#
_symmetry.space_group_name_H-M   'P 1'
#
loop_
_entity.id
_entity.type
_entity.pdbx_description
1 polymer ?
#
loop_
_entity_poly.entity_id
_entity_poly.type
_entity_poly.pdbx_seq_one_letter_code
_entity_poly.pdbx_strand_id
1 'polypeptide(L)'
;MTLDEIIEYMLSSVPEEYDISVGSFFYDLLYPVAEQIYLLQKRISRLSENTFAVTAEGEYLDRKTAEQNIVRKTSTYSKGTLLISGNRGEVILKGAKVAADNVLFEVNETVSIAENGSVEVGATCTVSGSAGNVKKGDINRFPITLPGITAVQNITDFTGGYDAESDADLLERYLEKVSRPNVSGNKYHYIEWAKEVSGVGDVKVIPLWNGAGTVKVVIVDADNRPAGSELISKVKEHIEENKPIGAEVTVVSASPVMINISVRLTSDNTSNIQTTVENVLKDYLSGEAIKKEYISYAKIGSLILSISGVEDYTDLKVNSGTENIKIADGAVPVLESVVLK
;
A
#
# COMPACT_ATOMS: atom_id res chain seq x y z
N MET A 1 33.46 -19.14 4.10
CA MET A 1 34.36 -19.72 5.11
C MET A 1 34.51 -18.73 6.25
N THR A 2 34.78 -19.21 7.46
CA THR A 2 35.21 -18.36 8.58
C THR A 2 36.65 -17.89 8.36
N LEU A 3 37.11 -16.91 9.15
CA LEU A 3 38.51 -16.50 9.11
C LEU A 3 39.43 -17.66 9.49
N ASP A 4 39.06 -18.43 10.51
CA ASP A 4 39.82 -19.59 11.01
C ASP A 4 39.98 -20.66 9.93
N GLU A 5 38.92 -20.98 9.19
CA GLU A 5 38.98 -21.92 8.07
C GLU A 5 39.89 -21.43 6.93
N ILE A 6 39.94 -20.10 6.69
CA ILE A 6 40.80 -19.52 5.65
C ILE A 6 42.26 -19.58 6.06
N ILE A 7 42.59 -19.20 7.31
CA ILE A 7 43.98 -19.24 7.79
C ILE A 7 44.49 -20.69 7.90
N GLU A 8 43.67 -21.63 8.37
CA GLU A 8 44.02 -23.06 8.37
C GLU A 8 44.31 -23.57 6.95
N TYR A 9 43.45 -23.22 5.98
CA TYR A 9 43.68 -23.59 4.58
C TYR A 9 44.98 -23.00 4.02
N MET A 10 45.27 -21.72 4.29
CA MET A 10 46.51 -21.08 3.84
C MET A 10 47.75 -21.70 4.48
N LEU A 11 47.71 -22.01 5.79
CA LEU A 11 48.82 -22.63 6.52
C LEU A 11 49.06 -24.08 6.08
N SER A 12 48.03 -24.79 5.61
CA SER A 12 48.19 -26.16 5.08
C SER A 12 49.08 -26.24 3.83
N SER A 13 49.31 -25.10 3.15
CA SER A 13 50.21 -25.01 2.00
C SER A 13 51.66 -24.69 2.39
N VAL A 14 51.93 -24.43 3.67
CA VAL A 14 53.29 -24.21 4.19
C VAL A 14 53.96 -25.57 4.39
N PRO A 15 55.21 -25.78 3.90
CA PRO A 15 55.94 -27.02 4.13
C PRO A 15 56.08 -27.38 5.61
N GLU A 16 55.94 -28.66 5.95
CA GLU A 16 55.93 -29.17 7.35
C GLU A 16 57.19 -28.84 8.17
N GLU A 17 58.31 -28.52 7.50
CA GLU A 17 59.57 -28.14 8.15
C GLU A 17 59.52 -26.76 8.82
N TYR A 18 58.49 -25.95 8.54
CA TYR A 18 58.32 -24.62 9.11
C TYR A 18 57.28 -24.57 10.22
N ASP A 19 57.53 -23.73 11.24
CA ASP A 19 56.59 -23.49 12.32
C ASP A 19 55.40 -22.63 11.85
N ILE A 20 54.19 -23.14 12.05
CA ILE A 20 52.91 -22.51 11.68
C ILE A 20 52.05 -22.16 12.91
N SER A 21 52.60 -22.27 14.13
CA SER A 21 51.89 -21.92 15.36
C SER A 21 51.58 -20.42 15.43
N VAL A 22 50.57 -20.06 16.23
CA VAL A 22 50.19 -18.65 16.45
C VAL A 22 51.40 -17.83 16.94
N GLY A 23 51.71 -16.74 16.23
CA GLY A 23 52.89 -15.90 16.50
C GLY A 23 54.17 -16.33 15.76
N SER A 24 54.11 -17.38 14.94
CA SER A 24 55.21 -17.75 14.03
C SER A 24 55.26 -16.81 12.82
N PHE A 25 56.41 -16.75 12.14
CA PHE A 25 56.61 -15.91 10.97
C PHE A 25 55.56 -16.14 9.87
N PHE A 26 55.25 -17.41 9.55
CA PHE A 26 54.27 -17.74 8.51
C PHE A 26 52.83 -17.44 8.96
N TYR A 27 52.51 -17.69 10.23
CA TYR A 27 51.19 -17.35 10.77
C TYR A 27 50.95 -15.84 10.69
N ASP A 28 51.88 -15.04 11.22
CA ASP A 28 51.74 -13.57 11.29
C ASP A 28 51.76 -12.91 9.90
N LEU A 29 52.47 -13.51 8.93
CA LEU A 29 52.48 -13.04 7.55
C LEU A 29 51.16 -13.34 6.82
N LEU A 30 50.58 -14.51 7.05
CA LEU A 30 49.38 -14.98 6.34
C LEU A 30 48.08 -14.47 6.97
N TYR A 31 48.05 -14.23 8.29
CA TYR A 31 46.86 -13.76 9.01
C TYR A 31 46.22 -12.48 8.42
N PRO A 32 46.94 -11.37 8.18
CA PRO A 32 46.33 -10.17 7.58
C PRO A 32 45.84 -10.42 6.15
N VAL A 33 46.46 -11.33 5.41
CA VAL A 33 46.00 -11.72 4.07
C VAL A 33 44.70 -12.53 4.17
N ALA A 34 44.63 -13.48 5.10
CA ALA A 34 43.42 -14.25 5.39
C ALA A 34 42.26 -13.32 5.81
N GLU A 35 42.52 -12.30 6.62
CA GLU A 35 41.54 -11.29 7.01
C GLU A 35 41.01 -10.50 5.80
N GLN A 36 41.88 -10.07 4.88
CA GLN A 36 41.44 -9.39 3.66
C GLN A 36 40.59 -10.31 2.76
N ILE A 37 40.96 -11.59 2.62
CA ILE A 37 40.18 -12.58 1.88
C ILE A 37 38.81 -12.78 2.55
N TYR A 38 38.76 -12.89 3.87
CA TYR A 38 37.51 -13.03 4.62
C TYR A 38 36.57 -11.84 4.42
N LEU A 39 37.08 -10.61 4.51
CA LEU A 39 36.31 -9.39 4.27
C LEU A 39 35.81 -9.32 2.82
N LEU A 40 36.64 -9.73 1.84
CA LEU A 40 36.25 -9.80 0.44
C LEU A 40 35.15 -10.85 0.20
N GLN A 41 35.27 -12.05 0.77
CA GLN A 41 34.24 -13.10 0.69
C GLN A 41 32.91 -12.63 1.31
N LYS A 42 32.95 -11.92 2.45
CA LYS A 42 31.76 -11.29 3.04
C LYS A 42 31.12 -10.28 2.09
N ARG A 43 31.92 -9.43 1.45
CA ARG A 43 31.41 -8.44 0.48
C ARG A 43 30.80 -9.10 -0.75
N ILE A 44 31.43 -10.14 -1.29
CA ILE A 44 30.90 -10.92 -2.42
C ILE A 44 29.59 -11.62 -2.05
N SER A 45 29.51 -12.20 -0.85
CA SER A 45 28.28 -12.86 -0.37
C SER A 45 27.13 -11.87 -0.28
N ARG A 46 27.36 -10.71 0.34
CA ARG A 46 26.36 -9.62 0.39
C ARG A 46 25.95 -9.13 -0.99
N LEU A 47 26.88 -9.03 -1.94
CA LEU A 47 26.56 -8.65 -3.32
C LEU A 47 25.70 -9.72 -4.01
N SER A 48 26.01 -10.99 -3.80
CA SER A 48 25.24 -12.11 -4.33
C SER A 48 23.81 -12.12 -3.81
N GLU A 49 23.60 -11.87 -2.51
CA GLU A 49 22.26 -11.72 -1.92
C GLU A 49 21.52 -10.52 -2.52
N ASN A 50 22.19 -9.38 -2.70
CA ASN A 50 21.58 -8.18 -3.26
C ASN A 50 21.41 -8.20 -4.79
N THR A 51 21.78 -9.30 -5.47
CA THR A 51 21.65 -9.42 -6.93
C THR A 51 20.20 -9.69 -7.36
N PHE A 52 19.42 -10.39 -6.53
CA PHE A 52 18.05 -10.78 -6.86
C PHE A 52 17.05 -9.90 -6.12
N ALA A 53 15.98 -9.49 -6.80
CA ALA A 53 14.97 -8.61 -6.19
C ALA A 53 14.39 -9.17 -4.89
N VAL A 54 14.18 -10.50 -4.83
CA VAL A 54 13.61 -11.19 -3.67
C VAL A 54 14.50 -11.19 -2.42
N THR A 55 15.79 -10.91 -2.57
CA THR A 55 16.78 -10.90 -1.47
C THR A 55 17.51 -9.56 -1.35
N ALA A 56 17.23 -8.60 -2.24
CA ALA A 56 17.83 -7.28 -2.19
C ALA A 56 17.11 -6.40 -1.17
N GLU A 57 17.87 -5.54 -0.51
CA GLU A 57 17.38 -4.62 0.52
C GLU A 57 17.89 -3.19 0.28
N GLY A 58 17.15 -2.21 0.80
CA GLY A 58 17.48 -0.80 0.73
C GLY A 58 17.82 -0.32 -0.69
N GLU A 59 18.98 0.34 -0.84
CA GLU A 59 19.39 0.94 -2.12
C GLU A 59 19.57 -0.10 -3.24
N TYR A 60 19.93 -1.34 -2.92
CA TYR A 60 20.05 -2.38 -3.94
C TYR A 60 18.70 -2.78 -4.50
N LEU A 61 17.68 -2.89 -3.64
CA LEU A 61 16.31 -3.10 -4.07
C LEU A 61 15.81 -1.91 -4.89
N ASP A 62 16.07 -0.68 -4.45
CA ASP A 62 15.68 0.54 -5.18
C ASP A 62 16.24 0.55 -6.61
N ARG A 63 17.53 0.22 -6.76
CA ARG A 63 18.19 0.11 -8.06
C ARG A 63 17.57 -1.02 -8.89
N LYS A 64 17.25 -2.16 -8.28
CA LYS A 64 16.66 -3.31 -8.97
C LYS A 64 15.25 -3.01 -9.48
N THR A 65 14.42 -2.34 -8.69
CA THR A 65 13.06 -1.97 -9.10
C THR A 65 13.05 -0.82 -10.11
N ALA A 66 14.05 0.06 -10.07
CA ALA A 66 14.22 1.14 -11.05
C ALA A 66 14.43 0.63 -12.48
N GLU A 67 15.03 -0.57 -12.67
CA GLU A 67 15.12 -1.22 -13.99
C GLU A 67 13.73 -1.42 -14.64
N GLN A 68 12.67 -1.47 -13.84
CA GLN A 68 11.29 -1.60 -14.28
C GLN A 68 10.50 -0.29 -14.13
N ASN A 69 11.16 0.87 -13.99
CA ASN A 69 10.53 2.18 -13.72
C ASN A 69 9.66 2.20 -12.46
N ILE A 70 10.02 1.41 -11.44
CA ILE A 70 9.35 1.42 -10.14
C ILE A 70 10.28 2.12 -9.15
N VAL A 71 9.88 3.32 -8.73
CA VAL A 71 10.61 4.15 -7.76
C VAL A 71 9.88 4.10 -6.42
N ARG A 72 10.63 3.90 -5.33
CA ARG A 72 10.10 3.87 -3.96
C ARG A 72 9.33 5.15 -3.62
N LYS A 73 8.18 5.00 -2.97
CA LYS A 73 7.46 6.17 -2.44
C LYS A 73 8.23 6.74 -1.25
N THR A 74 8.59 8.01 -1.33
CA THR A 74 9.32 8.72 -0.28
C THR A 74 8.40 9.11 0.86
N SER A 75 8.95 9.21 2.06
CA SER A 75 8.22 9.77 3.21
C SER A 75 7.78 11.22 2.97
N THR A 76 6.66 11.62 3.55
CA THR A 76 6.13 12.99 3.46
C THR A 76 6.05 13.64 4.84
N TYR A 77 5.96 14.96 4.86
CA TYR A 77 5.84 15.73 6.10
C TYR A 77 4.38 16.03 6.41
N SER A 78 4.01 15.88 7.69
CA SER A 78 2.70 16.32 8.15
C SER A 78 2.60 17.85 8.15
N LYS A 79 1.39 18.34 7.87
CA LYS A 79 1.08 19.77 7.81
C LYS A 79 -0.24 20.05 8.52
N GLY A 80 -0.36 21.27 9.02
CA GLY A 80 -1.58 21.76 9.65
C GLY A 80 -1.47 23.22 10.02
N THR A 81 -2.45 23.70 10.78
CA THR A 81 -2.56 25.12 11.16
C THR A 81 -2.33 25.29 12.66
N LEU A 82 -1.48 26.25 12.99
CA LEU A 82 -1.25 26.71 14.36
C LEU A 82 -2.01 27.99 14.61
N LEU A 83 -2.46 28.17 15.85
CA LEU A 83 -2.84 29.43 16.44
C LEU A 83 -1.74 29.83 17.42
N ILE A 84 -1.08 30.96 17.14
CA ILE A 84 -0.02 31.52 17.98
C ILE A 84 -0.53 32.79 18.63
N SER A 85 -0.39 32.90 19.95
CA SER A 85 -0.84 34.04 20.74
C SER A 85 0.33 34.80 21.35
N GLY A 86 0.22 36.12 21.46
CA GLY A 86 1.30 36.96 21.95
C GLY A 86 0.95 38.44 22.04
N ASN A 87 1.98 39.27 22.21
CA ASN A 87 1.87 40.73 22.20
C ASN A 87 1.55 41.21 20.78
N ARG A 88 0.62 42.16 20.67
CA ARG A 88 0.25 42.80 19.41
C ARG A 88 1.49 43.32 18.68
N GLY A 89 1.61 42.98 17.40
CA GLY A 89 2.70 43.44 16.52
C GLY A 89 4.01 42.64 16.63
N GLU A 90 4.10 41.67 17.54
CA GLU A 90 5.24 40.75 17.60
C GLU A 90 5.32 39.89 16.34
N VAL A 91 6.53 39.60 15.86
CA VAL A 91 6.75 38.92 14.59
C VAL A 91 7.29 37.52 14.81
N ILE A 92 6.60 36.52 14.26
CA ILE A 92 7.06 35.14 14.18
C ILE A 92 7.67 34.94 12.79
N LEU A 93 8.97 34.66 12.75
CA LEU A 93 9.67 34.43 11.50
C LEU A 93 9.34 33.03 10.94
N LYS A 94 9.30 32.92 9.61
CA LYS A 94 9.44 31.63 8.93
C LYS A 94 10.65 30.89 9.50
N GLY A 95 10.50 29.62 9.83
CA GLY A 95 11.56 28.87 10.52
C GLY A 95 11.41 28.75 12.02
N ALA A 96 10.48 29.50 12.63
CA ALA A 96 10.22 29.39 14.06
C ALA A 96 9.78 27.96 14.41
N LYS A 97 10.37 27.40 15.47
CA LYS A 97 10.11 26.03 15.90
C LYS A 97 9.04 25.98 16.99
N VAL A 98 8.15 25.00 16.89
CA VAL A 98 7.15 24.63 17.90
C VAL A 98 7.19 23.12 18.09
N ALA A 99 6.66 22.59 19.18
CA ALA A 99 6.79 21.16 19.49
C ALA A 99 5.50 20.53 20.01
N ALA A 100 5.29 19.28 19.59
CA ALA A 100 4.42 18.31 20.24
C ALA A 100 5.30 17.18 20.77
N ASP A 101 5.37 17.07 22.10
CA ASP A 101 6.36 16.23 22.76
C ASP A 101 7.79 16.38 22.16
N ASN A 102 8.44 15.30 21.72
CA ASN A 102 9.78 15.35 21.13
C ASN A 102 9.80 15.68 19.63
N VAL A 103 8.64 15.90 19.01
CA VAL A 103 8.50 16.18 17.58
C VAL A 103 8.46 17.69 17.35
N LEU A 104 9.32 18.18 16.45
CA LEU A 104 9.43 19.60 16.13
C LEU A 104 8.72 19.92 14.82
N PHE A 105 8.10 21.10 14.78
CA PHE A 105 7.41 21.66 13.62
C PHE A 105 7.94 23.07 13.35
N GLU A 106 7.92 23.47 12.09
CA GLU A 106 8.44 24.74 11.60
C GLU A 106 7.31 25.57 10.99
N VAL A 107 7.26 26.85 11.35
CA VAL A 107 6.31 27.82 10.79
C VAL A 107 6.68 28.13 9.33
N ASN A 108 5.71 28.00 8.42
CA ASN A 108 5.94 28.04 6.97
C ASN A 108 6.18 29.45 6.41
N GLU A 109 5.74 30.49 7.12
CA GLU A 109 5.76 31.88 6.68
C GLU A 109 5.93 32.86 7.84
N THR A 110 6.43 34.06 7.55
CA THR A 110 6.59 35.10 8.57
C THR A 110 5.25 35.79 8.79
N VAL A 111 4.77 35.82 10.04
CA VAL A 111 3.49 36.44 10.44
C VAL A 111 3.67 37.37 11.63
N SER A 112 2.76 38.33 11.79
CA SER A 112 2.70 39.18 12.98
C SER A 112 1.41 38.94 13.77
N ILE A 113 1.50 39.09 15.09
CA ILE A 113 0.32 38.95 15.97
C ILE A 113 -0.66 40.09 15.68
N ALA A 114 -1.91 39.71 15.33
CA ALA A 114 -2.98 40.65 15.02
C ALA A 114 -3.50 41.37 16.27
N GLU A 115 -4.39 42.36 16.08
CA GLU A 115 -4.93 43.16 17.18
C GLU A 115 -5.70 42.35 18.24
N ASN A 116 -6.25 41.19 17.85
CA ASN A 116 -6.95 40.25 18.72
C ASN A 116 -6.01 39.40 19.60
N GLY A 117 -4.69 39.61 19.51
CA GLY A 117 -3.68 38.92 20.34
C GLY A 117 -3.28 37.54 19.85
N SER A 118 -3.70 37.12 18.65
CA SER A 118 -3.29 35.84 18.05
C SER A 118 -3.22 35.89 16.52
N VAL A 119 -2.60 34.88 15.92
CA VAL A 119 -2.53 34.71 14.46
C VAL A 119 -2.55 33.23 14.11
N GLU A 120 -3.26 32.90 13.02
CA GLU A 120 -3.22 31.57 12.45
C GLU A 120 -2.10 31.48 11.40
N VAL A 121 -1.32 30.41 11.42
CA VAL A 121 -0.24 30.19 10.47
C VAL A 121 -0.05 28.71 10.18
N GLY A 122 0.27 28.39 8.93
CA GLY A 122 0.61 27.02 8.54
C GLY A 122 1.97 26.61 9.12
N ALA A 123 2.08 25.36 9.56
CA ALA A 123 3.35 24.76 9.93
C ALA A 123 3.51 23.36 9.34
N THR A 124 4.77 22.92 9.26
CA THR A 124 5.16 21.61 8.72
C THR A 124 6.05 20.89 9.72
N CYS A 125 5.88 19.58 9.90
CA CYS A 125 6.80 18.80 10.73
C CYS A 125 8.23 18.87 10.17
N THR A 126 9.23 18.87 11.06
CA THR A 126 10.65 18.88 10.67
C THR A 126 11.17 17.48 10.30
N VAL A 127 10.45 16.43 10.71
CA VAL A 127 10.74 15.04 10.41
C VAL A 127 9.62 14.49 9.53
N SER A 128 9.98 13.79 8.45
CA SER A 128 9.02 13.13 7.58
C SER A 128 8.56 11.81 8.21
N GLY A 129 7.41 11.30 7.80
CA GLY A 129 6.84 10.08 8.36
C GLY A 129 5.64 10.32 9.25
N SER A 130 5.09 9.22 9.73
CA SER A 130 3.86 9.18 10.51
C SER A 130 4.03 9.77 11.91
N ALA A 131 5.26 9.87 12.42
CA ALA A 131 5.60 10.51 13.69
C ALA A 131 5.19 11.99 13.76
N GLY A 132 5.06 12.68 12.61
CA GLY A 132 4.59 14.07 12.57
C GLY A 132 3.07 14.21 12.69
N ASN A 133 2.30 13.14 12.64
CA ASN A 133 0.85 13.22 12.70
C ASN A 133 0.40 13.34 14.16
N VAL A 134 -0.10 14.51 14.53
CA VAL A 134 -0.50 14.84 15.90
C VAL A 134 -1.91 15.39 15.95
N LYS A 135 -2.61 15.13 17.04
CA LYS A 135 -3.99 15.56 17.23
C LYS A 135 -4.05 17.04 17.58
N LYS A 136 -5.19 17.65 17.29
CA LYS A 136 -5.51 19.02 17.74
C LYS A 136 -5.14 19.21 19.21
N GLY A 137 -4.28 20.19 19.48
CA GLY A 137 -3.84 20.56 20.82
C GLY A 137 -2.53 19.94 21.30
N ASP A 138 -1.96 18.99 20.56
CA ASP A 138 -0.70 18.34 20.94
C ASP A 138 0.52 19.25 20.77
N ILE A 139 0.52 20.13 19.76
CA ILE A 139 1.55 21.16 19.59
C ILE A 139 1.22 22.27 20.57
N ASN A 140 1.94 22.36 21.70
CA ASN A 140 1.58 23.25 22.80
C ASN A 140 2.75 23.99 23.46
N ARG A 141 3.96 23.88 22.90
CA ARG A 141 5.16 24.50 23.48
C ARG A 141 6.14 25.00 22.43
N PHE A 142 6.97 25.94 22.85
CA PHE A 142 8.13 26.39 22.09
C PHE A 142 9.40 25.72 22.63
N PRO A 143 10.19 25.02 21.80
CA PRO A 143 11.48 24.48 22.21
C PRO A 143 12.52 25.59 22.45
N ILE A 144 12.31 26.78 21.88
CA ILE A 144 13.15 27.97 22.05
C ILE A 144 12.21 29.13 22.38
N THR A 145 12.50 29.88 23.44
CA THR A 145 11.70 31.05 23.83
C THR A 145 11.65 32.07 22.70
N LEU A 146 10.44 32.43 22.29
CA LEU A 146 10.18 33.54 21.37
C LEU A 146 9.70 34.75 22.20
N PRO A 147 10.48 35.83 22.31
CA PRO A 147 10.08 37.03 23.05
C PRO A 147 8.72 37.55 22.57
N GLY A 148 7.87 37.96 23.50
CA GLY A 148 6.55 38.52 23.18
C GLY A 148 5.49 37.49 22.76
N ILE A 149 5.84 36.21 22.60
CA ILE A 149 4.89 35.13 22.29
C ILE A 149 4.55 34.35 23.56
N THR A 150 3.25 34.12 23.79
CA THR A 150 2.73 33.57 25.06
C THR A 150 2.23 32.14 24.93
N ALA A 151 1.68 31.74 23.79
CA ALA A 151 1.15 30.40 23.57
C ALA A 151 1.19 29.98 22.10
N VAL A 152 1.23 28.68 21.87
CA VAL A 152 0.97 28.05 20.56
C VAL A 152 0.04 26.87 20.76
N GLN A 153 -0.89 26.67 19.82
CA GLN A 153 -1.69 25.47 19.73
C GLN A 153 -1.94 25.10 18.27
N ASN A 154 -1.89 23.82 17.88
CA ASN A 154 -2.49 23.42 16.61
C ASN A 154 -4.02 23.35 16.74
N ILE A 155 -4.73 24.05 15.84
CA ILE A 155 -6.20 24.14 15.85
C ILE A 155 -6.87 23.04 15.01
N THR A 156 -6.07 22.36 14.19
CA THR A 156 -6.42 21.18 13.41
C THR A 156 -5.45 20.03 13.70
N ASP A 157 -5.86 18.81 13.37
CA ASP A 157 -4.93 17.67 13.32
C ASP A 157 -3.85 17.95 12.27
N PHE A 158 -2.59 17.63 12.60
CA PHE A 158 -1.53 17.59 11.60
C PHE A 158 -1.57 16.23 10.93
N THR A 159 -1.73 16.23 9.61
CA THR A 159 -1.91 15.01 8.81
C THR A 159 -1.05 15.06 7.55
N GLY A 160 -0.97 13.95 6.82
CA GLY A 160 -0.18 13.85 5.60
C GLY A 160 1.30 13.51 5.82
N GLY A 161 1.70 13.17 7.04
CA GLY A 161 2.97 12.52 7.33
C GLY A 161 2.85 11.02 7.03
N TYR A 162 3.49 10.55 5.96
CA TYR A 162 3.53 9.14 5.59
C TYR A 162 4.97 8.66 5.64
N ASP A 163 5.18 7.46 6.16
CA ASP A 163 6.50 6.82 6.16
C ASP A 163 6.91 6.47 4.73
N ALA A 164 8.23 6.31 4.51
CA ALA A 164 8.70 5.80 3.24
C ALA A 164 8.17 4.37 3.04
N GLU A 165 7.88 4.00 1.79
CA GLU A 165 7.47 2.64 1.44
C GLU A 165 8.53 1.63 1.91
N SER A 166 8.10 0.56 2.58
CA SER A 166 9.02 -0.45 3.12
C SER A 166 9.61 -1.32 2.00
N ASP A 167 10.68 -2.05 2.29
CA ASP A 167 11.27 -2.99 1.31
C ASP A 167 10.27 -4.08 0.91
N ALA A 168 9.45 -4.55 1.85
CA ALA A 168 8.42 -5.55 1.59
C ALA A 168 7.36 -5.00 0.62
N ASP A 169 6.85 -3.79 0.86
CA ASP A 169 5.82 -3.17 0.02
C ASP A 169 6.37 -2.83 -1.38
N LEU A 170 7.62 -2.34 -1.45
CA LEU A 170 8.29 -2.07 -2.73
C LEU A 170 8.50 -3.35 -3.53
N LEU A 171 8.96 -4.43 -2.88
CA LEU A 171 9.15 -5.73 -3.50
C LEU A 171 7.81 -6.30 -4.00
N GLU A 172 6.74 -6.21 -3.22
CA GLU A 172 5.41 -6.64 -3.63
C GLU A 172 4.97 -5.93 -4.91
N ARG A 173 5.03 -4.59 -4.92
CA ARG A 173 4.70 -3.79 -6.11
C ARG A 173 5.57 -4.13 -7.32
N TYR A 174 6.85 -4.43 -7.10
CA TYR A 174 7.74 -4.90 -8.15
C TYR A 174 7.31 -6.26 -8.70
N LEU A 175 7.08 -7.24 -7.83
CA LEU A 175 6.67 -8.59 -8.20
C LEU A 175 5.32 -8.57 -8.94
N GLU A 176 4.37 -7.73 -8.53
CA GLU A 176 3.10 -7.55 -9.24
C GLU A 176 3.32 -7.13 -10.69
N LYS A 177 4.21 -6.16 -10.94
CA LYS A 177 4.54 -5.69 -12.28
C LYS A 177 5.21 -6.77 -13.12
N VAL A 178 6.26 -7.40 -12.59
CA VAL A 178 7.07 -8.36 -13.38
C VAL A 178 6.42 -9.72 -13.54
N SER A 179 5.53 -10.12 -12.64
CA SER A 179 4.77 -11.39 -12.75
C SER A 179 3.59 -11.30 -13.70
N ARG A 180 3.14 -10.08 -14.03
CA ARG A 180 2.02 -9.80 -14.91
C ARG A 180 2.44 -8.88 -16.05
N PRO A 181 3.46 -9.25 -16.85
CA PRO A 181 3.94 -8.38 -17.91
C PRO A 181 2.79 -8.17 -18.89
N ASN A 182 2.40 -6.93 -19.06
CA ASN A 182 1.50 -6.45 -20.09
C ASN A 182 2.32 -6.31 -21.38
N VAL A 183 2.50 -7.41 -22.10
CA VAL A 183 3.29 -7.43 -23.36
C VAL A 183 2.58 -8.23 -24.44
N SER A 184 2.80 -7.85 -25.70
CA SER A 184 2.39 -8.59 -26.91
C SER A 184 0.93 -9.06 -26.94
N GLY A 185 -0.01 -8.19 -26.54
CA GLY A 185 -1.44 -8.52 -26.46
C GLY A 185 -1.80 -9.75 -25.62
N ASN A 186 -1.11 -10.00 -24.52
CA ASN A 186 -1.54 -11.05 -23.59
C ASN A 186 -2.73 -10.59 -22.72
N LYS A 187 -3.25 -11.48 -21.86
CA LYS A 187 -4.41 -11.18 -21.01
C LYS A 187 -4.26 -9.91 -20.16
N TYR A 188 -3.04 -9.55 -19.73
CA TYR A 188 -2.79 -8.40 -18.87
C TYR A 188 -2.82 -7.08 -19.64
N HIS A 189 -2.37 -7.07 -20.90
CA HIS A 189 -2.56 -5.91 -21.79
C HIS A 189 -4.04 -5.58 -22.00
N TYR A 190 -4.88 -6.58 -22.25
CA TYR A 190 -6.31 -6.34 -22.39
C TYR A 190 -6.96 -5.79 -21.12
N ILE A 191 -6.48 -6.19 -19.94
CA ILE A 191 -6.92 -5.62 -18.65
C ILE A 191 -6.47 -4.16 -18.56
N GLU A 192 -5.23 -3.85 -18.90
CA GLU A 192 -4.69 -2.49 -18.88
C GLU A 192 -5.43 -1.57 -19.83
N TRP A 193 -5.53 -1.92 -21.12
CA TRP A 193 -6.26 -1.13 -22.11
C TRP A 193 -7.70 -0.87 -21.70
N ALA A 194 -8.38 -1.87 -21.12
CA ALA A 194 -9.72 -1.65 -20.59
C ALA A 194 -9.74 -0.66 -19.42
N LYS A 195 -8.76 -0.73 -18.50
CA LYS A 195 -8.65 0.18 -17.34
C LYS A 195 -8.15 1.58 -17.66
N GLU A 196 -7.54 1.80 -18.82
CA GLU A 196 -7.20 3.15 -19.32
C GLU A 196 -8.45 3.98 -19.64
N VAL A 197 -9.59 3.33 -19.91
CA VAL A 197 -10.86 4.02 -20.14
C VAL A 197 -11.52 4.41 -18.83
N SER A 198 -11.66 5.73 -18.62
CA SER A 198 -12.34 6.30 -17.46
C SER A 198 -13.75 5.73 -17.26
N GLY A 199 -14.03 5.27 -16.05
CA GLY A 199 -15.30 4.67 -15.67
C GLY A 199 -15.28 3.14 -15.56
N VAL A 200 -14.20 2.48 -15.98
CA VAL A 200 -13.97 1.05 -15.72
C VAL A 200 -13.45 0.85 -14.29
N GLY A 201 -14.09 -0.04 -13.52
CA GLY A 201 -13.63 -0.42 -12.18
C GLY A 201 -12.68 -1.61 -12.22
N ASP A 202 -13.18 -2.76 -12.67
CA ASP A 202 -12.40 -3.99 -12.79
C ASP A 202 -12.73 -4.78 -14.06
N VAL A 203 -11.83 -5.71 -14.42
CA VAL A 203 -11.82 -6.36 -15.73
C VAL A 203 -11.44 -7.84 -15.60
N LYS A 204 -12.21 -8.72 -16.24
CA LYS A 204 -11.84 -10.12 -16.50
C LYS A 204 -11.49 -10.26 -17.98
N VAL A 205 -10.42 -10.97 -18.29
CA VAL A 205 -10.12 -11.39 -19.66
C VAL A 205 -10.22 -12.90 -19.75
N ILE A 206 -11.04 -13.38 -20.68
CA ILE A 206 -11.25 -14.79 -20.99
C ILE A 206 -10.64 -15.05 -22.39
N PRO A 207 -9.45 -15.66 -22.46
CA PRO A 207 -8.81 -15.96 -23.73
C PRO A 207 -9.51 -17.12 -24.44
N LEU A 208 -9.48 -17.12 -25.77
CA LEU A 208 -9.98 -18.20 -26.63
C LEU A 208 -11.44 -18.59 -26.37
N TRP A 209 -12.24 -17.65 -25.86
CA TRP A 209 -13.60 -17.90 -25.38
C TRP A 209 -14.53 -18.44 -26.48
N ASN A 210 -14.26 -18.11 -27.74
CA ASN A 210 -14.95 -18.58 -28.93
C ASN A 210 -13.96 -19.09 -29.99
N GLY A 211 -12.93 -19.81 -29.55
CA GLY A 211 -11.90 -20.40 -30.43
C GLY A 211 -10.65 -19.53 -30.64
N ALA A 212 -9.76 -20.00 -31.51
CA ALA A 212 -8.47 -19.38 -31.78
C ALA A 212 -8.60 -17.91 -32.23
N GLY A 213 -7.78 -17.02 -31.66
CA GLY A 213 -7.78 -15.59 -32.01
C GLY A 213 -8.85 -14.76 -31.31
N THR A 214 -9.74 -15.35 -30.50
CA THR A 214 -10.81 -14.61 -29.80
C THR A 214 -10.42 -14.23 -28.37
N VAL A 215 -10.84 -13.04 -27.94
CA VAL A 215 -10.65 -12.53 -26.58
C VAL A 215 -11.95 -11.92 -26.09
N LYS A 216 -12.43 -12.35 -24.92
CA LYS A 216 -13.58 -11.74 -24.26
C LYS A 216 -13.14 -10.93 -23.07
N VAL A 217 -13.52 -9.66 -23.05
CA VAL A 217 -13.21 -8.70 -21.99
C VAL A 217 -14.51 -8.39 -21.27
N VAL A 218 -14.60 -8.82 -20.01
CA VAL A 218 -15.77 -8.56 -19.16
C VAL A 218 -15.42 -7.42 -18.22
N ILE A 219 -16.23 -6.36 -18.23
CA ILE A 219 -15.98 -5.16 -17.44
C ILE A 219 -17.10 -4.89 -16.42
N VAL A 220 -16.73 -4.23 -15.33
CA VAL A 220 -17.64 -3.49 -14.45
C VAL A 220 -17.32 -2.01 -14.46
N ASP A 221 -18.31 -1.20 -14.07
CA ASP A 221 -18.12 0.24 -13.87
C ASP A 221 -17.27 0.54 -12.62
N ALA A 222 -16.99 1.82 -12.40
CA ALA A 222 -16.20 2.30 -11.27
C ALA A 222 -16.80 1.96 -9.89
N ASP A 223 -18.11 1.67 -9.83
CA ASP A 223 -18.80 1.22 -8.62
C ASP A 223 -18.83 -0.32 -8.50
N ASN A 224 -18.08 -1.03 -9.34
CA ASN A 224 -18.05 -2.49 -9.49
C ASN A 224 -19.43 -3.11 -9.80
N ARG A 225 -20.28 -2.38 -10.52
CA ARG A 225 -21.58 -2.87 -11.02
C ARG A 225 -21.52 -3.18 -12.51
N PRO A 226 -22.52 -3.89 -13.06
CA PRO A 226 -22.62 -4.09 -14.49
C PRO A 226 -22.47 -2.77 -15.26
N ALA A 227 -21.44 -2.70 -16.11
CA ALA A 227 -21.16 -1.56 -16.97
C ALA A 227 -22.33 -1.27 -17.94
N GLY A 228 -22.59 0.02 -18.17
CA GLY A 228 -23.54 0.50 -19.17
C GLY A 228 -23.00 0.39 -20.60
N SER A 229 -23.89 0.45 -21.59
CA SER A 229 -23.56 0.26 -23.01
C SER A 229 -22.56 1.29 -23.56
N GLU A 230 -22.62 2.54 -23.09
CA GLU A 230 -21.67 3.57 -23.51
C GLU A 230 -20.23 3.25 -23.08
N LEU A 231 -20.05 2.77 -21.85
CA LEU A 231 -18.74 2.37 -21.33
C LEU A 231 -18.19 1.17 -22.10
N ILE A 232 -19.05 0.19 -22.41
CA ILE A 232 -18.68 -0.98 -23.23
C ILE A 232 -18.17 -0.54 -24.60
N SER A 233 -18.86 0.38 -25.27
CA SER A 233 -18.44 0.90 -26.59
C SER A 233 -17.09 1.61 -26.52
N LYS A 234 -16.88 2.50 -25.54
CA LYS A 234 -15.61 3.22 -25.35
C LYS A 234 -14.45 2.27 -25.11
N VAL A 235 -14.64 1.27 -24.25
CA VAL A 235 -13.63 0.23 -23.98
C VAL A 235 -13.33 -0.58 -25.23
N LYS A 236 -14.36 -0.95 -25.99
CA LYS A 236 -14.19 -1.69 -27.24
C LYS A 236 -13.37 -0.90 -28.26
N GLU A 237 -13.71 0.37 -28.49
CA GLU A 237 -12.98 1.24 -29.42
C GLU A 237 -11.51 1.37 -29.03
N HIS A 238 -11.23 1.65 -27.76
CA HIS A 238 -9.86 1.78 -27.27
C HIS A 238 -9.04 0.50 -27.43
N ILE A 239 -9.62 -0.67 -27.15
CA ILE A 239 -8.92 -1.95 -27.33
C ILE A 239 -8.70 -2.26 -28.83
N GLU A 240 -9.65 -1.91 -29.69
CA GLU A 240 -9.53 -2.13 -31.13
C GLU A 240 -8.36 -1.33 -31.75
N GLU A 241 -8.04 -0.15 -31.22
CA GLU A 241 -6.88 0.65 -31.65
C GLU A 241 -5.53 0.03 -31.22
N ASN A 242 -5.50 -0.73 -30.12
CA ASN A 242 -4.26 -1.21 -29.50
C ASN A 242 -3.99 -2.71 -29.70
N LYS A 243 -5.03 -3.51 -30.01
CA LYS A 243 -4.91 -4.96 -30.10
C LYS A 243 -3.95 -5.41 -31.22
N PRO A 244 -3.31 -6.59 -31.09
CA PRO A 244 -2.54 -7.18 -32.18
C PRO A 244 -3.42 -7.49 -33.40
N ILE A 245 -2.80 -7.46 -34.58
CA ILE A 245 -3.44 -7.86 -35.84
C ILE A 245 -3.94 -9.31 -35.71
N GLY A 246 -5.20 -9.55 -36.09
CA GLY A 246 -5.82 -10.89 -36.10
C GLY A 246 -6.54 -11.28 -34.80
N ALA A 247 -6.48 -10.47 -33.75
CA ALA A 247 -7.29 -10.70 -32.55
C ALA A 247 -8.73 -10.20 -32.75
N GLU A 248 -9.73 -11.02 -32.42
CA GLU A 248 -11.15 -10.64 -32.38
C GLU A 248 -11.58 -10.40 -30.93
N VAL A 249 -11.96 -9.16 -30.61
CA VAL A 249 -12.26 -8.75 -29.23
C VAL A 249 -13.76 -8.57 -29.04
N THR A 250 -14.28 -9.17 -27.98
CA THR A 250 -15.66 -9.00 -27.53
C THR A 250 -15.66 -8.39 -26.15
N VAL A 251 -16.13 -7.14 -26.03
CA VAL A 251 -16.30 -6.45 -24.74
C VAL A 251 -17.74 -6.60 -24.28
N VAL A 252 -17.96 -7.04 -23.04
CA VAL A 252 -19.28 -7.19 -22.44
C VAL A 252 -19.31 -6.69 -21.00
N SER A 253 -20.50 -6.33 -20.54
CA SER A 253 -20.76 -6.08 -19.12
C SER A 253 -20.75 -7.39 -18.33
N ALA A 254 -20.31 -7.35 -17.08
CA ALA A 254 -20.46 -8.47 -16.18
C ALA A 254 -21.93 -8.80 -15.91
N SER A 255 -22.25 -10.09 -15.84
CA SER A 255 -23.62 -10.54 -15.52
C SER A 255 -23.88 -10.43 -14.01
N PRO A 256 -24.91 -9.71 -13.56
CA PRO A 256 -25.18 -9.58 -12.13
C PRO A 256 -25.71 -10.88 -11.55
N VAL A 257 -25.15 -11.31 -10.42
CA VAL A 257 -25.70 -12.32 -9.53
C VAL A 257 -26.26 -11.58 -8.33
N MET A 258 -27.58 -11.51 -8.25
CA MET A 258 -28.24 -10.82 -7.14
C MET A 258 -28.07 -11.61 -5.84
N ILE A 259 -27.59 -10.93 -4.80
CA ILE A 259 -27.35 -11.48 -3.47
C ILE A 259 -28.38 -10.88 -2.52
N ASN A 260 -29.25 -11.74 -2.00
CA ASN A 260 -30.25 -11.42 -0.98
C ASN A 260 -29.82 -12.01 0.34
N ILE A 261 -29.77 -11.19 1.38
CA ILE A 261 -29.32 -11.59 2.71
C ILE A 261 -30.47 -11.39 3.69
N SER A 262 -30.77 -12.41 4.48
CA SER A 262 -31.70 -12.27 5.61
C SER A 262 -31.03 -12.79 6.86
N VAL A 263 -31.09 -12.04 7.95
CA VAL A 263 -30.43 -12.41 9.20
C VAL A 263 -31.21 -11.86 10.39
N ARG A 264 -31.24 -12.61 11.50
CA ARG A 264 -31.75 -12.14 12.79
C ARG A 264 -30.56 -11.68 13.63
N LEU A 265 -30.57 -10.43 14.06
CA LEU A 265 -29.47 -9.87 14.85
C LEU A 265 -29.82 -9.84 16.33
N THR A 266 -28.81 -10.14 17.15
CA THR A 266 -28.77 -9.77 18.56
C THR A 266 -27.90 -8.53 18.66
N SER A 267 -28.49 -7.37 18.93
CA SER A 267 -27.78 -6.08 18.90
C SER A 267 -28.23 -5.16 20.03
N ASP A 268 -27.33 -4.28 20.45
CA ASP A 268 -27.56 -3.23 21.45
C ASP A 268 -28.30 -2.01 20.87
N ASN A 269 -29.39 -2.25 20.14
CA ASN A 269 -30.37 -1.26 19.67
C ASN A 269 -29.77 0.06 19.16
N THR A 270 -28.79 -0.02 18.26
CA THR A 270 -28.11 1.13 17.68
C THR A 270 -28.91 1.73 16.51
N SER A 271 -29.12 3.04 16.51
CA SER A 271 -29.66 3.76 15.36
C SER A 271 -28.77 3.55 14.13
N ASN A 272 -29.35 3.17 12.98
CA ASN A 272 -28.70 2.95 11.67
C ASN A 272 -28.00 1.59 11.42
N ILE A 273 -28.20 0.58 12.26
CA ILE A 273 -27.56 -0.74 12.06
C ILE A 273 -27.84 -1.36 10.69
N GLN A 274 -29.06 -1.19 10.14
CA GLN A 274 -29.44 -1.64 8.79
C GLN A 274 -28.49 -1.09 7.72
N THR A 275 -28.31 0.23 7.69
CA THR A 275 -27.49 0.91 6.69
C THR A 275 -26.01 0.52 6.84
N THR A 276 -25.53 0.36 8.08
CA THR A 276 -24.16 -0.10 8.33
C THR A 276 -23.93 -1.51 7.79
N VAL A 277 -24.86 -2.44 8.03
CA VAL A 277 -24.79 -3.81 7.51
C VAL A 277 -24.82 -3.81 5.98
N GLU A 278 -25.73 -3.05 5.38
CA GLU A 278 -25.81 -2.92 3.92
C GLU A 278 -24.51 -2.41 3.31
N ASN A 279 -23.91 -1.36 3.89
CA ASN A 279 -22.66 -0.80 3.39
C ASN A 279 -21.49 -1.79 3.52
N VAL A 280 -21.31 -2.44 4.68
CA VAL A 280 -20.25 -3.42 4.88
C VAL A 280 -20.35 -4.59 3.90
N LEU A 281 -21.58 -5.08 3.66
CA LEU A 281 -21.80 -6.17 2.72
C LEU A 281 -21.63 -5.72 1.27
N LYS A 282 -22.07 -4.50 0.94
CA LYS A 282 -21.86 -3.91 -0.39
C LYS A 282 -20.37 -3.72 -0.69
N ASP A 283 -19.61 -3.22 0.27
CA ASP A 283 -18.15 -3.04 0.14
C ASP A 283 -17.45 -4.38 -0.03
N TYR A 284 -17.85 -5.40 0.74
CA TYR A 284 -17.35 -6.75 0.57
C TYR A 284 -17.64 -7.31 -0.84
N LEU A 285 -18.90 -7.30 -1.28
CA LEU A 285 -19.27 -7.87 -2.57
C LEU A 285 -18.63 -7.13 -3.75
N SER A 286 -18.56 -5.80 -3.68
CA SER A 286 -17.89 -4.97 -4.69
C SER A 286 -16.38 -5.22 -4.74
N GLY A 287 -15.73 -5.40 -3.58
CA GLY A 287 -14.30 -5.72 -3.51
C GLY A 287 -13.93 -7.08 -4.13
N GLU A 288 -14.88 -8.02 -4.14
CA GLU A 288 -14.72 -9.37 -4.70
C GLU A 288 -15.20 -9.50 -6.16
N ALA A 289 -15.75 -8.42 -6.73
CA ALA A 289 -16.25 -8.41 -8.11
C ALA A 289 -15.18 -8.92 -9.08
N ILE A 290 -15.55 -9.89 -9.92
CA ILE A 290 -14.70 -10.48 -10.97
C ILE A 290 -13.47 -11.30 -10.47
N LYS A 291 -13.16 -11.27 -9.17
CA LYS A 291 -11.95 -11.88 -8.58
C LYS A 291 -12.14 -13.30 -8.06
N LYS A 292 -13.32 -13.64 -7.55
CA LYS A 292 -13.61 -14.94 -6.94
C LYS A 292 -14.65 -15.75 -7.70
N GLU A 293 -14.51 -17.06 -7.59
CA GLU A 293 -15.45 -18.04 -8.15
C GLU A 293 -16.63 -18.33 -7.21
N TYR A 294 -16.61 -17.80 -5.99
CA TYR A 294 -17.70 -17.92 -5.04
C TYR A 294 -17.71 -16.80 -3.99
N ILE A 295 -18.88 -16.56 -3.41
CA ILE A 295 -19.08 -15.74 -2.22
C ILE A 295 -19.31 -16.64 -1.02
N SER A 296 -18.49 -16.44 0.00
CA SER A 296 -18.48 -17.29 1.19
C SER A 296 -19.61 -16.90 2.14
N TYR A 297 -20.49 -17.86 2.43
CA TYR A 297 -21.52 -17.73 3.45
C TYR A 297 -20.90 -17.39 4.82
N ALA A 298 -19.83 -18.09 5.21
CA ALA A 298 -19.14 -17.88 6.47
C ALA A 298 -18.48 -16.50 6.57
N LYS A 299 -17.95 -15.99 5.45
CA LYS A 299 -17.36 -14.65 5.43
C LYS A 299 -18.40 -13.56 5.64
N ILE A 300 -19.59 -13.70 5.03
CA ILE A 300 -20.73 -12.79 5.26
C ILE A 300 -21.09 -12.76 6.74
N GLY A 301 -21.23 -13.93 7.38
CA GLY A 301 -21.51 -14.00 8.81
C GLY A 301 -20.42 -13.36 9.68
N SER A 302 -19.15 -13.61 9.35
CA SER A 302 -18.01 -12.97 10.05
C SER A 302 -17.99 -11.45 9.90
N LEU A 303 -18.35 -10.92 8.73
CA LEU A 303 -18.43 -9.47 8.50
C LEU A 303 -19.56 -8.85 9.32
N ILE A 304 -20.72 -9.50 9.38
CA ILE A 304 -21.85 -9.05 10.21
C ILE A 304 -21.43 -8.98 11.69
N LEU A 305 -20.76 -10.00 12.21
CA LEU A 305 -20.26 -10.02 13.60
C LEU A 305 -19.19 -8.96 13.88
N SER A 306 -18.47 -8.49 12.87
CA SER A 306 -17.45 -7.44 13.05
C SER A 306 -18.02 -6.03 13.18
N ILE A 307 -19.34 -5.87 12.94
CA ILE A 307 -20.01 -4.57 13.03
C ILE A 307 -20.21 -4.22 14.50
N SER A 308 -19.71 -3.04 14.90
CA SER A 308 -19.94 -2.50 16.24
C SER A 308 -21.44 -2.41 16.54
N GLY A 309 -21.86 -2.97 17.67
CA GLY A 309 -23.25 -3.05 18.11
C GLY A 309 -23.98 -4.35 17.73
N VAL A 310 -23.35 -5.23 16.94
CA VAL A 310 -23.81 -6.61 16.77
C VAL A 310 -23.13 -7.48 17.84
N GLU A 311 -23.92 -8.03 18.76
CA GLU A 311 -23.45 -9.01 19.76
C GLU A 311 -23.40 -10.41 19.17
N ASP A 312 -24.43 -10.80 18.42
CA ASP A 312 -24.53 -12.11 17.76
C ASP A 312 -25.54 -12.08 16.59
N TYR A 313 -25.63 -13.17 15.83
CA TYR A 313 -26.68 -13.37 14.83
C TYR A 313 -27.21 -14.81 14.79
N THR A 314 -28.44 -14.96 14.32
CA THR A 314 -29.08 -16.25 14.04
C THR A 314 -29.80 -16.20 12.69
N ASP A 315 -30.19 -17.37 12.17
CA ASP A 315 -30.99 -17.50 10.93
C ASP A 315 -30.43 -16.75 9.70
N LEU A 316 -29.10 -16.64 9.59
CA LEU A 316 -28.47 -16.07 8.39
C LEU A 316 -28.80 -16.95 7.18
N LYS A 317 -29.33 -16.31 6.13
CA LYS A 317 -29.55 -16.91 4.82
C LYS A 317 -28.99 -16.01 3.74
N VAL A 318 -28.31 -16.61 2.78
CA VAL A 318 -27.81 -15.96 1.56
C VAL A 318 -28.51 -16.64 0.39
N ASN A 319 -29.26 -15.88 -0.40
CA ASN A 319 -30.15 -16.39 -1.45
C ASN A 319 -31.05 -17.56 -0.97
N SER A 320 -31.62 -17.40 0.23
CA SER A 320 -32.48 -18.38 0.93
C SER A 320 -31.78 -19.65 1.46
N GLY A 321 -30.48 -19.83 1.24
CA GLY A 321 -29.69 -20.97 1.72
C GLY A 321 -28.59 -20.61 2.70
N THR A 322 -27.82 -21.62 3.12
CA THR A 322 -26.66 -21.51 4.04
C THR A 322 -25.36 -21.98 3.39
N GLU A 323 -25.33 -22.03 2.06
CA GLU A 323 -24.20 -22.46 1.26
C GLU A 323 -23.50 -21.26 0.60
N ASN A 324 -22.27 -21.49 0.14
CA ASN A 324 -21.55 -20.51 -0.66
C ASN A 324 -22.26 -20.28 -2.00
N ILE A 325 -22.30 -19.03 -2.46
CA ILE A 325 -22.89 -18.69 -3.75
C ILE A 325 -21.81 -18.77 -4.82
N LYS A 326 -21.95 -19.71 -5.77
CA LYS A 326 -21.02 -19.81 -6.91
C LYS A 326 -21.18 -18.60 -7.84
N ILE A 327 -20.06 -17.99 -8.22
CA ILE A 327 -19.99 -16.89 -9.18
C ILE A 327 -19.33 -17.43 -10.45
N ALA A 328 -20.09 -17.46 -11.55
CA ALA A 328 -19.58 -17.91 -12.84
C ALA A 328 -18.56 -16.91 -13.41
N ASP A 329 -17.71 -17.37 -14.33
CA ASP A 329 -16.77 -16.50 -15.02
C ASP A 329 -17.51 -15.38 -15.78
N GLY A 330 -17.11 -14.13 -15.50
CA GLY A 330 -17.75 -12.95 -16.07
C GLY A 330 -19.05 -12.53 -15.37
N ALA A 331 -19.33 -13.07 -14.18
CA ALA A 331 -20.42 -12.63 -13.33
C ALA A 331 -19.90 -11.80 -12.13
N VAL A 332 -20.76 -10.97 -11.56
CA VAL A 332 -20.45 -10.15 -10.37
C VAL A 332 -21.56 -10.22 -9.34
N PRO A 333 -21.24 -10.40 -8.05
CA PRO A 333 -22.23 -10.35 -7.00
C PRO A 333 -22.71 -8.91 -6.80
N VAL A 334 -24.02 -8.70 -6.77
CA VAL A 334 -24.63 -7.40 -6.50
C VAL A 334 -25.57 -7.57 -5.31
N LEU A 335 -25.38 -6.75 -4.28
CA LEU A 335 -26.31 -6.73 -3.15
C LEU A 335 -27.68 -6.24 -3.65
N GLU A 336 -28.69 -7.11 -3.55
CA GLU A 336 -30.07 -6.77 -3.93
C GLU A 336 -30.86 -6.30 -2.70
N SER A 337 -30.81 -7.07 -1.62
CA SER A 337 -31.52 -6.71 -0.39
C SER A 337 -30.87 -7.29 0.86
N VAL A 338 -31.03 -6.58 1.98
CA VAL A 338 -30.71 -7.05 3.33
C VAL A 338 -31.95 -6.94 4.19
N VAL A 339 -32.40 -8.05 4.76
CA VAL A 339 -33.55 -8.10 5.66
C VAL A 339 -33.09 -8.47 7.06
N LEU A 340 -33.08 -7.48 7.96
CA LEU A 340 -32.84 -7.69 9.38
C LEU A 340 -34.15 -8.05 10.08
N LYS A 341 -34.15 -9.11 10.89
CA LYS A 341 -35.34 -9.69 11.54
C LYS A 341 -35.28 -9.68 13.06
#